data_AF-A0A9J6H276-F1
#
_entry.id   AF-A0A9J6H276-F1
#
_cell.length_a   1.000
_cell.length_b   1.000
_cell.length_c   1.000
_cell.angle_alpha   90.00
_cell.angle_beta   90.00
_cell.angle_gamma   90.00
#
_symmetry.space_group_name_H-M   'P 1'
#
loop_
_entity.id
_entity.type
_entity.pdbx_description
1 polymer ?
#
loop_
_entity_poly.entity_id
_entity_poly.type
_entity_poly.pdbx_seq_one_letter_code
_entity_poly.pdbx_strand_id
1 'polypeptide(L)'
;MLAFLKAIKVRTGQVAANAFMSDDAPAFFNAWKDVMGEPKHRLLCAWHVDKNWRENIKRHIRDANLQAFTYKALRTVLDSPNEDSFKDSLASFFAWCDLEGQNEEGLIKFKEYFRQHYANRPETWAACFRRNAGINTNMRLEALHKLLKYCYLDGQQNKRVDKLISVLLKLTRNKISDRLIKLIKNAETESQRKVTERHNGGLKIAASRVSSAGIGQWTVQSQSQPATMYVVTSQSGGMCQESCSFACPICRVCAHNTTCSCPDNELRRNLCKHIHAVFINKMNNTDEGQQPVEEDMQGCQPDLPTSQATPAAAPPLPKVTSQTGHE
;
A
#
# COMPACT_ATOMS: atom_id res chain seq x y z
N MET A 1 -24.05 4.49 -11.69
CA MET A 1 -23.20 4.47 -10.48
C MET A 1 -24.01 4.50 -9.18
N LEU A 2 -24.93 5.46 -9.01
CA LEU A 2 -25.71 5.64 -7.77
C LEU A 2 -26.42 4.36 -7.28
N ALA A 3 -27.15 3.67 -8.16
CA ALA A 3 -27.85 2.43 -7.82
C ALA A 3 -26.90 1.33 -7.30
N PHE A 4 -25.73 1.19 -7.92
CA PHE A 4 -24.70 0.24 -7.49
C PHE A 4 -24.14 0.57 -6.10
N LEU A 5 -23.81 1.83 -5.83
CA LEU A 5 -23.33 2.24 -4.50
C LEU A 5 -24.40 2.11 -3.42
N LYS A 6 -25.67 2.40 -3.74
CA LYS A 6 -26.79 2.17 -2.82
C LYS A 6 -26.91 0.71 -2.44
N ALA A 7 -26.80 -0.20 -3.41
CA ALA A 7 -26.81 -1.65 -3.16
C ALA A 7 -25.64 -2.08 -2.25
N ILE A 8 -24.45 -1.49 -2.44
CA ILE A 8 -23.30 -1.72 -1.54
C ILE A 8 -23.62 -1.23 -0.13
N LYS A 9 -24.12 0.01 0.02
CA LYS A 9 -24.47 0.59 1.33
C LYS A 9 -25.48 -0.26 2.10
N VAL A 10 -26.46 -0.83 1.42
CA VAL A 10 -27.43 -1.76 2.05
C VAL A 10 -26.73 -2.99 2.65
N ARG A 11 -25.65 -3.47 2.04
CA ARG A 11 -24.94 -4.68 2.46
C ARG A 11 -23.82 -4.42 3.46
N THR A 12 -23.16 -3.27 3.38
CA THR A 12 -21.96 -2.96 4.17
C THR A 12 -22.19 -1.87 5.22
N GLY A 13 -23.35 -1.22 5.21
CA GLY A 13 -23.52 0.06 5.88
C GLY A 13 -22.75 1.18 5.17
N GLN A 14 -22.64 2.32 5.84
CA GLN A 14 -21.88 3.47 5.34
C GLN A 14 -20.37 3.23 5.49
N VAL A 15 -19.65 3.28 4.37
CA VAL A 15 -18.19 3.13 4.36
C VAL A 15 -17.54 4.50 4.53
N ALA A 16 -16.98 4.76 5.72
CA ALA A 16 -16.22 5.97 6.00
C ALA A 16 -14.81 5.89 5.36
N ALA A 17 -14.69 6.39 4.13
CA ALA A 17 -13.42 6.40 3.42
C ALA A 17 -12.56 7.62 3.79
N ASN A 18 -11.31 7.38 4.20
CA ASN A 18 -10.33 8.45 4.33
C ASN A 18 -10.00 9.10 2.98
N ALA A 19 -9.89 8.30 1.92
CA ALA A 19 -9.61 8.79 0.58
C ALA A 19 -10.46 8.04 -0.45
N PHE A 20 -11.00 8.78 -1.41
CA PHE A 20 -11.69 8.24 -2.57
C PHE A 20 -10.91 8.60 -3.84
N MET A 21 -10.61 7.60 -4.66
CA MET A 21 -9.86 7.77 -5.90
C MET A 21 -10.66 7.25 -7.10
N SER A 22 -10.88 8.12 -8.09
CA SER A 22 -11.55 7.76 -9.36
C SER A 22 -10.75 8.27 -10.56
N ASP A 23 -11.26 8.04 -11.76
CA ASP A 23 -10.86 8.83 -12.92
C ASP A 23 -11.36 10.29 -12.76
N ASP A 24 -11.16 11.10 -13.80
CA ASP A 24 -11.57 12.50 -13.83
C ASP A 24 -13.04 12.71 -14.22
N ALA A 25 -13.87 11.65 -14.22
CA ALA A 25 -15.30 11.80 -14.45
C ALA A 25 -16.03 12.18 -13.15
N PRO A 26 -16.75 13.32 -13.10
CA PRO A 26 -17.43 13.78 -11.88
C PRO A 26 -18.47 12.78 -11.34
N ALA A 27 -19.06 11.97 -12.21
CA ALA A 27 -20.15 11.05 -11.88
C ALA A 27 -19.79 10.04 -10.78
N PHE A 28 -18.53 9.60 -10.69
CA PHE A 28 -18.12 8.62 -9.68
C PHE A 28 -17.99 9.25 -8.29
N PHE A 29 -17.29 10.39 -8.20
CA PHE A 29 -17.12 11.09 -6.93
C PHE A 29 -18.45 11.62 -6.39
N ASN A 30 -19.28 12.23 -7.25
CA ASN A 30 -20.57 12.76 -6.82
C ASN A 30 -21.48 11.63 -6.31
N ALA A 31 -21.56 10.52 -7.04
CA ALA A 31 -22.34 9.37 -6.59
C ALA A 31 -21.80 8.75 -5.28
N TRP A 32 -20.48 8.76 -5.05
CA TRP A 32 -19.91 8.36 -3.77
C TRP A 32 -20.31 9.31 -2.65
N LYS A 33 -20.11 10.62 -2.84
CA LYS A 33 -20.47 11.65 -1.85
C LYS A 33 -21.93 11.55 -1.45
N ASP A 34 -22.83 11.39 -2.42
CA ASP A 34 -24.27 11.29 -2.19
C ASP A 34 -24.68 10.04 -1.38
N VAL A 35 -23.99 8.92 -1.58
CA VAL A 35 -24.38 7.64 -0.97
C VAL A 35 -23.62 7.37 0.33
N MET A 36 -22.30 7.56 0.33
CA MET A 36 -21.39 7.18 1.40
C MET A 36 -20.94 8.38 2.27
N GLY A 37 -21.20 9.61 1.82
CA GLY A 37 -20.73 10.83 2.48
C GLY A 37 -19.40 11.34 1.91
N GLU A 38 -19.01 12.54 2.34
CA GLU A 38 -17.80 13.21 1.87
C GLU A 38 -16.53 12.55 2.44
N PRO A 39 -15.62 12.05 1.60
CA PRO A 39 -14.33 11.52 2.06
C PRO A 39 -13.38 12.65 2.43
N LYS A 40 -12.41 12.39 3.31
CA LYS A 40 -11.40 13.39 3.70
C LYS A 40 -10.53 13.84 2.51
N HIS A 41 -10.25 12.93 1.58
CA HIS A 41 -9.46 13.21 0.38
C HIS A 41 -10.18 12.78 -0.90
N ARG A 42 -10.30 13.71 -1.86
CA ARG A 42 -10.70 13.42 -3.25
C ARG A 42 -9.45 13.34 -4.12
N LEU A 43 -9.17 12.17 -4.66
CA LEU A 43 -7.99 11.94 -5.48
C LEU A 43 -8.37 11.50 -6.91
N LEU A 44 -7.57 11.95 -7.87
CA LEU A 44 -7.57 11.43 -9.23
C LEU A 44 -6.57 10.28 -9.33
N CYS A 45 -6.95 9.27 -10.09
CA CYS A 45 -6.07 8.16 -10.44
C CYS A 45 -4.90 8.66 -11.29
N ALA A 46 -3.67 8.57 -10.78
CA ALA A 46 -2.47 9.06 -11.47
C ALA A 46 -2.30 8.51 -12.89
N TRP A 47 -2.74 7.28 -13.16
CA TRP A 47 -2.71 6.69 -14.50
C TRP A 47 -3.66 7.40 -15.46
N HIS A 48 -4.88 7.73 -15.01
CA HIS A 48 -5.84 8.47 -15.83
C HIS A 48 -5.38 9.90 -16.08
N VAL A 49 -4.77 10.55 -15.09
CA VAL A 49 -4.14 11.87 -15.25
C VAL A 49 -3.02 11.81 -16.30
N ASP A 50 -2.06 10.89 -16.14
CA ASP A 50 -0.96 10.68 -17.09
C ASP A 50 -1.46 10.38 -18.51
N LYS A 51 -2.44 9.49 -18.64
CA LYS A 51 -3.07 9.15 -19.92
C LYS A 51 -3.73 10.38 -20.56
N ASN A 52 -4.55 11.11 -19.82
CA ASN A 52 -5.24 12.30 -20.33
C ASN A 52 -4.24 13.38 -20.77
N TRP A 53 -3.14 13.56 -20.04
CA TRP A 53 -2.08 14.49 -20.43
C TRP A 53 -1.42 14.05 -21.73
N ARG A 54 -1.00 12.79 -21.85
CA ARG A 54 -0.39 12.27 -23.09
C ARG A 54 -1.31 12.40 -24.30
N GLU A 55 -2.60 12.11 -24.14
CA GLU A 55 -3.59 12.24 -25.22
C GLU A 55 -3.77 13.69 -25.66
N ASN A 56 -3.83 14.65 -24.72
CA ASN A 56 -3.98 16.06 -25.06
C ASN A 56 -2.69 16.69 -25.58
N ILE A 57 -1.52 16.27 -25.10
CA ILE A 57 -0.22 16.63 -25.69
C ILE A 57 -0.19 16.24 -27.16
N LYS A 58 -0.51 14.98 -27.48
CA LYS A 58 -0.56 14.49 -28.87
C LYS A 58 -1.61 15.18 -29.72
N ARG A 59 -2.73 15.58 -29.10
CA ARG A 59 -3.83 16.28 -29.79
C ARG A 59 -3.44 17.69 -30.20
N HIS A 60 -2.65 18.39 -29.38
CA HIS A 60 -2.36 19.81 -29.59
C HIS A 60 -0.96 20.08 -30.15
N ILE A 61 0.05 19.31 -29.74
CA ILE A 61 1.46 19.51 -30.10
C ILE A 61 1.84 18.52 -31.20
N ARG A 62 2.30 19.02 -32.35
CA ARG A 62 2.69 18.17 -33.49
C ARG A 62 4.13 17.68 -33.39
N ASP A 63 5.05 18.55 -32.98
CA ASP A 63 6.47 18.21 -32.88
C ASP A 63 6.73 17.15 -31.79
N ALA A 64 7.42 16.08 -32.18
CA ALA A 64 7.64 14.94 -31.31
C ALA A 64 8.60 15.25 -30.15
N ASN A 65 9.60 16.11 -30.37
CA ASN A 65 10.55 16.51 -29.34
C ASN A 65 9.86 17.38 -28.29
N LEU A 66 9.03 18.32 -28.73
CA LEU A 66 8.22 19.18 -27.87
C LEU A 66 7.17 18.37 -27.10
N GLN A 67 6.54 17.37 -27.71
CA GLN A 67 5.67 16.44 -26.99
C GLN A 67 6.42 15.74 -25.85
N ALA A 68 7.61 15.19 -26.14
CA ALA A 68 8.42 14.48 -25.16
C ALA A 68 8.88 15.41 -24.02
N PHE A 69 9.31 16.63 -24.36
CA PHE A 69 9.74 17.63 -23.38
C PHE A 69 8.57 18.08 -22.50
N THR A 70 7.43 18.42 -23.11
CA THR A 70 6.21 18.82 -22.38
C THR A 70 5.78 17.73 -21.40
N TYR A 71 5.76 16.48 -21.85
CA TYR A 71 5.42 15.34 -21.00
C TYR A 71 6.43 15.17 -19.84
N LYS A 72 7.73 15.31 -20.11
CA LYS A 72 8.77 15.23 -19.08
C LYS A 72 8.65 16.35 -18.04
N ALA A 73 8.38 17.58 -18.48
CA ALA A 73 8.18 18.72 -17.60
C ALA A 73 6.96 18.51 -16.68
N LEU A 74 5.84 18.03 -17.23
CA LEU A 74 4.66 17.68 -16.43
C LEU A 74 4.93 16.55 -15.43
N ARG A 75 5.78 15.59 -15.78
CA ARG A 75 6.18 14.54 -14.84
C ARG A 75 6.94 15.08 -13.65
N THR A 76 7.84 16.04 -13.86
CA THR A 76 8.51 16.75 -12.76
C THR A 76 7.50 17.45 -11.83
N VAL A 77 6.48 18.10 -12.41
CA VAL A 77 5.40 18.73 -11.63
C VAL A 77 4.58 17.68 -10.86
N LEU A 78 4.19 16.58 -11.51
CA LEU A 78 3.39 15.51 -10.90
C LEU A 78 4.11 14.85 -9.72
N ASP A 79 5.38 14.52 -9.91
CA ASP A 79 6.20 13.75 -8.98
C ASP A 79 6.98 14.63 -7.98
N SER A 80 6.64 15.94 -7.91
CA SER A 80 7.25 16.89 -6.99
C SER A 80 7.15 16.43 -5.53
N PRO A 81 8.25 16.49 -4.75
CA PRO A 81 8.31 15.84 -3.44
C PRO A 81 7.55 16.61 -2.36
N ASN A 82 7.47 17.94 -2.46
CA ASN A 82 6.83 18.82 -1.49
C ASN A 82 6.10 19.97 -2.18
N GLU A 83 5.29 20.70 -1.41
CA GLU A 83 4.43 21.77 -1.93
C GLU A 83 5.21 22.95 -2.49
N ASP A 84 6.35 23.30 -1.91
CA ASP A 84 7.18 24.43 -2.37
C ASP A 84 7.84 24.10 -3.71
N SER A 85 8.51 22.94 -3.78
CA SER A 85 9.09 22.43 -5.04
C SER A 85 8.02 22.23 -6.12
N PHE A 86 6.79 21.88 -5.73
CA PHE A 86 5.66 21.79 -6.66
C PHE A 86 5.28 23.15 -7.23
N LYS A 87 5.13 24.18 -6.37
CA LYS A 87 4.82 25.55 -6.79
C LYS A 87 5.89 26.08 -7.74
N ASP A 88 7.16 25.88 -7.40
CA ASP A 88 8.29 26.31 -8.23
C ASP A 88 8.29 25.59 -9.58
N SER A 89 8.07 24.26 -9.59
CA SER A 89 8.04 23.47 -10.83
C SER A 89 6.85 23.85 -11.71
N LEU A 90 5.68 24.10 -11.12
CA LEU A 90 4.47 24.50 -11.84
C LEU A 90 4.62 25.91 -12.44
N ALA A 91 5.15 26.86 -11.67
CA ALA A 91 5.45 28.20 -12.16
C ALA A 91 6.47 28.16 -13.31
N SER A 92 7.55 27.39 -13.14
CA SER A 92 8.57 27.19 -14.17
C SER A 92 8.00 26.57 -15.44
N PHE A 93 7.10 25.59 -15.31
CA PHE A 93 6.40 24.98 -16.45
C PHE A 93 5.57 26.01 -17.22
N PHE A 94 4.80 26.85 -16.52
CA PHE A 94 3.98 27.87 -17.17
C PHE A 94 4.81 28.95 -17.86
N ALA A 95 5.89 29.40 -17.21
CA ALA A 95 6.83 30.38 -17.79
C ALA A 95 7.52 29.81 -19.04
N TRP A 96 7.98 28.56 -18.98
CA TRP A 96 8.52 27.86 -20.16
C TRP A 96 7.50 27.79 -21.30
N CYS A 97 6.23 27.47 -21.02
CA CYS A 97 5.19 27.47 -22.04
C CYS A 97 4.91 28.88 -22.63
N ASP A 98 5.07 29.96 -21.85
CA ASP A 98 4.94 31.33 -22.37
C ASP A 98 6.08 31.71 -23.32
N LEU A 99 7.30 31.24 -23.02
CA LEU A 99 8.48 31.50 -23.85
C LEU A 99 8.44 30.69 -25.15
N GLU A 100 8.30 29.36 -25.06
CA GLU A 100 8.27 28.48 -26.24
C GLU A 100 6.99 28.62 -27.06
N GLY A 101 5.87 28.95 -26.40
CA GLY A 101 4.57 29.07 -27.05
C GLY A 101 4.47 30.22 -28.05
N GLN A 102 5.44 31.14 -28.07
CA GLN A 102 5.54 32.18 -29.12
C GLN A 102 5.74 31.56 -30.51
N ASN A 103 6.38 30.40 -30.58
CA ASN A 103 6.66 29.70 -31.84
C ASN A 103 5.74 28.49 -32.07
N GLU A 104 5.00 28.05 -31.05
CA GLU A 104 4.29 26.76 -31.04
C GLU A 104 2.85 26.91 -30.51
N GLU A 105 1.90 27.21 -31.41
CA GLU A 105 0.47 27.39 -31.09
C GLU A 105 -0.13 26.16 -30.36
N GLY A 106 0.36 24.96 -30.70
CA GLY A 106 -0.03 23.71 -30.05
C GLY A 106 0.28 23.67 -28.55
N LEU A 107 1.42 24.25 -28.15
CA LEU A 107 1.82 24.33 -26.75
C LEU A 107 0.91 25.28 -25.97
N ILE A 108 0.53 26.42 -26.57
CA ILE A 108 -0.42 27.37 -25.95
C ILE A 108 -1.79 26.71 -25.74
N LYS A 109 -2.30 25.97 -26.73
CA LYS A 109 -3.57 25.22 -26.60
C LYS A 109 -3.49 24.18 -25.48
N PHE A 110 -2.38 23.44 -25.41
CA PHE A 110 -2.18 22.47 -24.33
C PHE A 110 -2.06 23.14 -22.96
N LYS A 111 -1.32 24.24 -22.86
CA LYS A 111 -1.17 25.03 -21.63
C LYS A 111 -2.53 25.46 -21.09
N GLU A 112 -3.40 25.98 -21.94
CA GLU A 112 -4.72 26.45 -21.52
C GLU A 112 -5.62 25.30 -21.08
N TYR A 113 -5.61 24.18 -21.82
CA TYR A 113 -6.24 22.94 -21.35
C TYR A 113 -5.73 22.53 -19.96
N PHE A 114 -4.41 22.48 -19.76
CA PHE A 114 -3.83 22.07 -18.50
C PHE A 114 -4.20 23.02 -17.35
N ARG A 115 -4.22 24.33 -17.61
CA ARG A 115 -4.62 25.37 -16.66
C ARG A 115 -6.06 25.18 -16.20
N GLN A 116 -7.00 25.03 -17.15
CA GLN A 116 -8.43 24.92 -16.86
C GLN A 116 -8.77 23.62 -16.14
N HIS A 117 -8.11 22.52 -16.49
CA HIS A 117 -8.48 21.19 -16.01
C HIS A 117 -7.64 20.68 -14.83
N TYR A 118 -6.42 21.15 -14.58
CA TYR A 118 -5.54 20.57 -13.55
C TYR A 118 -4.94 21.60 -12.60
N ALA A 119 -4.48 22.74 -13.11
CA ALA A 119 -3.73 23.70 -12.30
C ALA A 119 -4.53 24.32 -11.14
N ASN A 120 -5.86 24.34 -11.25
CA ASN A 120 -6.78 24.84 -10.22
C ASN A 120 -7.14 23.83 -9.12
N ARG A 121 -6.68 22.58 -9.22
CA ARG A 121 -7.00 21.51 -8.25
C ARG A 121 -5.82 20.57 -7.99
N PRO A 122 -4.62 21.09 -7.71
CA PRO A 122 -3.41 20.27 -7.55
C PRO A 122 -3.52 19.21 -6.46
N GLU A 123 -4.32 19.46 -5.43
CA GLU A 123 -4.57 18.56 -4.30
C GLU A 123 -5.19 17.23 -4.73
N THR A 124 -5.86 17.22 -5.89
CA THR A 124 -6.52 16.03 -6.40
C THR A 124 -5.54 15.11 -7.14
N TRP A 125 -4.42 15.59 -7.68
CA TRP A 125 -3.57 14.78 -8.56
C TRP A 125 -2.08 14.76 -8.21
N ALA A 126 -1.50 15.84 -7.71
CA ALA A 126 -0.05 15.94 -7.50
C ALA A 126 0.43 15.10 -6.30
N ALA A 127 1.64 14.52 -6.41
CA ALA A 127 2.15 13.57 -5.44
C ALA A 127 2.35 14.19 -4.04
N CYS A 128 2.81 15.43 -3.97
CA CYS A 128 3.05 16.15 -2.71
C CYS A 128 1.80 16.30 -1.85
N PHE A 129 0.60 16.38 -2.44
CA PHE A 129 -0.67 16.49 -1.72
C PHE A 129 -1.33 15.14 -1.40
N ARG A 130 -0.76 14.02 -1.87
CA ARG A 130 -1.25 12.66 -1.57
C ARG A 130 -0.71 12.10 -0.24
N ARG A 131 0.14 12.86 0.48
CA ARG A 131 0.71 12.46 1.77
C ARG A 131 -0.41 12.05 2.72
N ASN A 132 -0.19 10.97 3.49
CA ASN A 132 -1.16 10.43 4.47
C ASN A 132 -2.46 9.83 3.91
N ALA A 133 -2.73 9.92 2.60
CA ALA A 133 -3.92 9.33 1.99
C ALA A 133 -3.88 7.79 1.95
N GLY A 134 -2.70 7.17 2.03
CA GLY A 134 -2.51 5.71 2.03
C GLY A 134 -2.77 5.04 0.68
N ILE A 135 -2.98 5.80 -0.39
CA ILE A 135 -3.24 5.31 -1.75
C ILE A 135 -2.13 5.80 -2.67
N ASN A 136 -1.15 4.93 -2.95
CA ASN A 136 -0.01 5.27 -3.82
C ASN A 136 0.07 4.40 -5.09
N THR A 137 -0.54 3.21 -5.12
CA THR A 137 -0.30 2.26 -6.22
C THR A 137 -1.53 2.00 -7.08
N ASN A 138 -1.60 2.62 -8.25
CA ASN A 138 -2.46 2.15 -9.35
C ASN A 138 -2.04 0.76 -9.84
N MET A 139 -0.79 0.35 -9.60
CA MET A 139 -0.22 -0.92 -10.08
C MET A 139 -1.06 -2.16 -9.73
N ARG A 140 -1.66 -2.22 -8.52
CA ARG A 140 -2.50 -3.37 -8.14
C ARG A 140 -3.82 -3.41 -8.94
N LEU A 141 -4.44 -2.25 -9.13
CA LEU A 141 -5.66 -2.12 -9.92
C LEU A 141 -5.39 -2.37 -11.40
N GLU A 142 -4.27 -1.86 -11.93
CA GLU A 142 -3.84 -2.12 -13.29
C GLU A 142 -3.53 -3.59 -13.53
N ALA A 143 -2.83 -4.25 -12.59
CA ALA A 143 -2.57 -5.68 -12.69
C ALA A 143 -3.87 -6.49 -12.67
N LEU A 144 -4.82 -6.13 -11.80
CA LEU A 144 -6.15 -6.75 -11.78
C LEU A 144 -6.90 -6.51 -13.09
N HIS A 145 -6.87 -5.28 -13.61
CA HIS A 145 -7.53 -4.92 -14.86
C HIS A 145 -6.92 -5.66 -16.07
N LYS A 146 -5.59 -5.75 -16.15
CA LYS A 146 -4.89 -6.54 -17.19
C LYS A 146 -5.24 -8.02 -17.09
N LEU A 147 -5.24 -8.58 -15.89
CA LEU A 147 -5.64 -9.96 -15.65
C LEU A 147 -7.07 -10.21 -16.12
N LEU A 148 -8.02 -9.35 -15.71
CA LEU A 148 -9.41 -9.47 -16.11
C LEU A 148 -9.57 -9.35 -17.63
N LYS A 149 -8.96 -8.31 -18.22
CA LYS A 149 -9.07 -8.03 -19.65
C LYS A 149 -8.48 -9.16 -20.51
N TYR A 150 -7.25 -9.58 -20.24
CA TYR A 150 -6.52 -10.46 -21.16
C TYR A 150 -6.60 -11.95 -20.79
N CYS A 151 -6.74 -12.30 -19.51
CA CYS A 151 -6.76 -13.71 -19.10
C CYS A 151 -8.16 -14.27 -18.87
N TYR A 152 -9.18 -13.42 -18.69
CA TYR A 152 -10.55 -13.86 -18.43
C TYR A 152 -11.56 -13.38 -19.48
N LEU A 153 -11.26 -12.29 -20.19
CA LEU A 153 -12.14 -11.70 -21.21
C LEU A 153 -11.52 -11.72 -22.61
N ASP A 154 -10.33 -12.29 -22.79
CA ASP A 154 -9.65 -12.44 -24.09
C ASP A 154 -9.50 -11.13 -24.88
N GLY A 155 -9.40 -10.01 -24.18
CA GLY A 155 -9.35 -8.66 -24.76
C GLY A 155 -10.67 -8.18 -25.36
N GLN A 156 -11.74 -8.98 -25.30
CA GLN A 156 -13.04 -8.69 -25.89
C GLN A 156 -13.86 -7.77 -24.99
N GLN A 157 -14.59 -6.85 -25.62
CA GLN A 157 -15.60 -6.05 -24.92
C GLN A 157 -16.82 -6.91 -24.63
N ASN A 158 -17.06 -7.24 -23.36
CA ASN A 158 -18.22 -8.00 -22.97
C ASN A 158 -19.42 -7.06 -22.71
N LYS A 159 -20.45 -7.14 -23.56
CA LYS A 159 -21.70 -6.39 -23.40
C LYS A 159 -22.66 -7.02 -22.39
N ARG A 160 -22.41 -8.26 -21.97
CA ARG A 160 -23.28 -9.04 -21.08
C ARG A 160 -22.83 -9.00 -19.63
N VAL A 161 -23.67 -8.42 -18.78
CA VAL A 161 -23.43 -8.27 -17.34
C VAL A 161 -23.34 -9.63 -16.63
N ASP A 162 -24.19 -10.59 -17.00
CA ASP A 162 -24.21 -11.93 -16.41
C ASP A 162 -22.89 -12.70 -16.67
N LYS A 163 -22.34 -12.59 -17.89
CA LYS A 163 -21.02 -13.15 -18.22
C LYS A 163 -19.92 -12.47 -17.40
N LEU A 164 -20.00 -11.16 -17.19
CA LEU A 164 -19.04 -10.44 -16.36
C LEU A 164 -19.11 -10.92 -14.90
N ILE A 165 -20.31 -11.10 -14.34
CA ILE A 165 -20.49 -11.63 -12.98
C ILE A 165 -19.86 -13.02 -12.86
N SER A 166 -20.15 -13.93 -13.79
CA SER A 166 -19.56 -15.27 -13.81
C SER A 166 -18.02 -15.23 -13.84
N VAL A 167 -17.45 -14.35 -14.67
CA VAL A 167 -16.00 -14.12 -14.74
C VAL A 167 -15.44 -13.60 -13.42
N LEU A 168 -16.10 -12.63 -12.77
CA LEU A 168 -15.65 -12.07 -11.48
C LEU A 168 -15.70 -13.11 -10.35
N LEU A 169 -16.71 -13.98 -10.35
CA LEU A 169 -16.80 -15.11 -9.42
C LEU A 169 -15.67 -16.12 -9.65
N LYS A 170 -15.40 -16.49 -10.92
CA LYS A 170 -14.29 -17.37 -11.30
C LYS A 170 -12.94 -16.78 -10.88
N LEU A 171 -12.73 -15.48 -11.14
CA LEU A 171 -11.53 -14.75 -10.74
C LEU A 171 -11.34 -14.78 -9.22
N THR A 172 -12.41 -14.50 -8.47
CA THR A 172 -12.38 -14.54 -7.00
C THR A 172 -12.01 -15.92 -6.49
N ARG A 173 -12.65 -16.98 -7.01
CA ARG A 173 -12.34 -18.37 -6.67
C ARG A 173 -10.86 -18.69 -6.92
N ASN A 174 -10.37 -18.37 -8.12
CA ASN A 174 -8.97 -18.63 -8.48
C ASN A 174 -8.00 -17.88 -7.57
N LYS A 175 -8.30 -16.63 -7.17
CA LYS A 175 -7.46 -15.87 -6.22
C LYS A 175 -7.46 -16.46 -4.82
N ILE A 176 -8.57 -17.02 -4.37
CA ILE A 176 -8.64 -17.75 -3.10
C ILE A 176 -7.76 -19.00 -3.18
N SER A 177 -7.86 -19.79 -4.26
CA SER A 177 -7.01 -20.97 -4.48
C SER A 177 -5.52 -20.60 -4.55
N ASP A 178 -5.15 -19.57 -5.31
CA ASP A 178 -3.77 -19.05 -5.40
C ASP A 178 -3.23 -18.71 -4.01
N ARG A 179 -4.06 -18.08 -3.16
CA ARG A 179 -3.68 -17.72 -1.78
C ARG A 179 -3.48 -18.97 -0.93
N LEU A 180 -4.38 -19.95 -0.99
CA LEU A 180 -4.25 -21.20 -0.24
C LEU A 180 -2.99 -21.96 -0.61
N ILE A 181 -2.69 -22.08 -1.91
CA ILE A 181 -1.46 -22.74 -2.39
C ILE A 181 -0.22 -22.04 -1.83
N LYS A 182 -0.20 -20.70 -1.84
CA LYS A 182 0.92 -19.93 -1.28
C LYS A 182 1.09 -20.14 0.21
N LEU A 183 -0.02 -20.21 0.96
CA LEU A 183 0.00 -20.49 2.40
C LEU A 183 0.55 -21.89 2.68
N ILE A 184 0.06 -22.92 1.97
CA ILE A 184 0.53 -24.31 2.14
C ILE A 184 2.03 -24.43 1.82
N LYS A 185 2.50 -23.73 0.77
CA LYS A 185 3.91 -23.73 0.37
C LYS A 185 4.81 -22.85 1.25
N ASN A 186 4.27 -22.17 2.27
CA ASN A 186 4.96 -21.12 3.01
C ASN A 186 5.69 -20.13 2.09
N ALA A 187 5.11 -19.84 0.93
CA ALA A 187 5.73 -19.00 -0.08
C ALA A 187 5.75 -17.56 0.42
N GLU A 188 6.94 -17.04 0.70
CA GLU A 188 7.12 -15.67 1.14
C GLU A 188 6.56 -14.70 0.08
N THR A 189 5.67 -13.81 0.50
CA THR A 189 5.17 -12.75 -0.38
C THR A 189 6.18 -11.62 -0.45
N GLU A 190 6.23 -10.92 -1.58
CA GLU A 190 7.05 -9.71 -1.73
C GLU A 190 6.76 -8.65 -0.65
N SER A 191 5.52 -8.60 -0.14
CA SER A 191 5.16 -7.72 0.97
C SER A 191 5.84 -8.14 2.27
N GLN A 192 5.85 -9.45 2.58
CA GLN A 192 6.54 -9.99 3.75
C GLN A 192 8.05 -9.79 3.63
N ARG A 193 8.64 -10.10 2.47
CA ARG A 193 10.07 -9.89 2.21
C ARG A 193 10.49 -8.44 2.48
N LYS A 194 9.72 -7.46 1.98
CA LYS A 194 10.00 -6.04 2.22
C LYS A 194 9.78 -5.61 3.68
N VAL A 195 8.91 -6.28 4.43
CA VAL A 195 8.76 -6.02 5.87
C VAL A 195 9.97 -6.58 6.61
N THR A 196 10.42 -7.79 6.27
CA THR A 196 11.64 -8.40 6.82
C THR A 196 12.89 -7.55 6.51
N GLU A 197 13.02 -7.04 5.28
CA GLU A 197 14.11 -6.15 4.89
C GLU A 197 14.14 -4.87 5.73
N ARG A 198 12.99 -4.25 5.96
CA ARG A 198 12.89 -3.04 6.81
C ARG A 198 13.09 -3.34 8.28
N HIS A 199 12.65 -4.50 8.76
CA HIS A 199 12.96 -5.00 10.10
C HIS A 199 14.48 -5.11 10.28
N ASN A 200 15.16 -5.75 9.34
CA ASN A 200 16.62 -5.86 9.35
C ASN A 200 17.31 -4.50 9.23
N GLY A 201 16.72 -3.56 8.49
CA GLY A 201 17.16 -2.16 8.47
C GLY A 201 17.00 -1.47 9.83
N GLY A 202 15.96 -1.80 10.59
CA GLY A 202 15.73 -1.32 11.95
C GLY A 202 16.77 -1.85 12.95
N LEU A 203 17.15 -3.13 12.84
CA LEU A 203 18.22 -3.74 13.65
C LEU A 203 19.57 -3.02 13.50
N LYS A 204 19.81 -2.36 12.35
CA LYS A 204 21.04 -1.60 12.08
C LYS A 204 21.02 -0.18 12.65
N ILE A 205 19.93 0.26 13.28
CA ILE A 205 19.83 1.56 13.93
C ILE A 205 20.22 1.39 15.40
N ALA A 206 21.32 2.03 15.81
CA ALA A 206 21.81 1.97 17.19
C ALA A 206 20.76 2.51 18.18
N ALA A 207 20.67 1.88 19.36
CA ALA A 207 19.76 2.28 20.44
C ALA A 207 19.96 3.76 20.85
N SER A 208 21.20 4.26 20.84
CA SER A 208 21.53 5.67 21.12
C SER A 208 20.90 6.68 20.17
N ARG A 209 20.43 6.24 19.00
CA ARG A 209 19.72 7.07 18.01
C ARG A 209 18.22 7.06 18.17
N VAL A 210 17.70 6.36 19.18
CA VAL A 210 16.27 6.26 19.48
C VAL A 210 16.04 6.84 20.87
N SER A 211 15.24 7.90 20.94
CA SER A 211 14.90 8.55 22.22
C SER A 211 13.39 8.57 22.42
N SER A 212 12.94 8.37 23.66
CA SER A 212 11.53 8.58 23.99
C SER A 212 11.25 10.08 24.03
N ALA A 213 10.15 10.50 23.38
CA ALA A 213 9.70 11.89 23.35
C ALA A 213 8.35 12.08 24.08
N GLY A 214 7.83 11.02 24.71
CA GLY A 214 6.54 11.01 25.41
C GLY A 214 5.84 9.67 25.35
N ILE A 215 4.65 9.59 25.95
CA ILE A 215 3.81 8.38 25.91
C ILE A 215 3.40 8.12 24.46
N GLY A 216 3.79 6.96 23.93
CA GLY A 216 3.45 6.59 22.56
C GLY A 216 4.26 7.31 21.48
N GLN A 217 5.33 8.04 21.83
CA GLN A 217 6.10 8.84 20.87
C GLN A 217 7.62 8.69 21.05
N TRP A 218 8.32 8.53 19.94
CA TRP A 218 9.78 8.38 19.88
C TRP A 218 10.37 9.23 18.76
N THR A 219 11.61 9.68 18.97
CA THR A 219 12.42 10.31 17.93
C THR A 219 13.54 9.37 17.51
N VAL A 220 13.77 9.28 16.21
CA VAL A 220 14.81 8.44 15.61
C VAL A 220 15.70 9.32 14.75
N GLN A 221 16.99 9.40 15.09
CA GLN A 221 17.97 10.18 14.32
C GLN A 221 18.28 9.50 12.99
N SER A 222 18.31 10.29 11.91
CA SER A 222 18.65 9.79 10.58
C SER A 222 20.09 9.28 10.53
N GLN A 223 20.29 8.14 9.84
CA GLN A 223 21.61 7.55 9.66
C GLN A 223 22.48 8.28 8.63
N SER A 224 21.84 9.00 7.69
CA SER A 224 22.52 9.72 6.61
C SER A 224 22.64 11.22 6.88
N GLN A 225 21.75 11.79 7.69
CA GLN A 225 21.67 13.23 7.94
C GLN A 225 21.50 13.49 9.44
N PRO A 226 22.57 13.65 10.22
CA PRO A 226 22.49 13.73 11.69
C PRO A 226 21.57 14.82 12.25
N ALA A 227 21.35 15.90 11.51
CA ALA A 227 20.44 16.99 11.88
C ALA A 227 18.95 16.64 11.70
N THR A 228 18.63 15.55 10.99
CA THR A 228 17.24 15.15 10.73
C THR A 228 16.76 14.13 11.75
N MET A 229 15.62 14.43 12.38
CA MET A 229 14.94 13.56 13.33
C MET A 229 13.60 13.11 12.74
N TYR A 230 13.34 11.81 12.78
CA TYR A 230 12.04 11.24 12.43
C TYR A 230 11.23 10.96 13.68
N VAL A 231 9.95 11.30 13.65
CA VAL A 231 9.02 11.08 14.78
C VAL A 231 8.23 9.82 14.49
N VAL A 232 8.29 8.85 15.39
CA VAL A 232 7.47 7.64 15.38
C VAL A 232 6.39 7.78 16.45
N THR A 233 5.13 7.55 16.08
CA THR A 233 4.01 7.52 17.03
C THR A 233 3.34 6.16 17.01
N SER A 234 2.87 5.72 18.18
CA SER A 234 2.08 4.53 18.37
C SER A 234 0.78 4.90 19.06
N GLN A 235 -0.34 4.41 18.54
CA GLN A 235 -1.65 4.60 19.15
C GLN A 235 -2.07 3.35 19.91
N SER A 236 -2.25 3.49 21.22
CA SER A 236 -2.89 2.48 22.07
C SER A 236 -4.39 2.50 21.77
N GLY A 237 -4.95 1.40 21.26
CA GLY A 237 -6.39 1.29 20.98
C GLY A 237 -6.77 1.09 19.51
N GLY A 238 -5.80 0.93 18.61
CA GLY A 238 -6.12 0.52 17.24
C GLY A 238 -6.67 -0.91 17.21
N MET A 239 -7.81 -1.11 16.55
CA MET A 239 -8.50 -2.41 16.35
C MET A 239 -7.67 -3.34 15.43
N CYS A 240 -6.46 -3.68 15.84
CA CYS A 240 -5.61 -4.61 15.12
C CYS A 240 -5.78 -6.00 15.73
N GLN A 241 -6.27 -6.95 14.93
CA GLN A 241 -6.39 -8.34 15.33
C GLN A 241 -5.00 -9.00 15.42
N GLU A 242 -4.86 -10.01 16.29
CA GLU A 242 -3.61 -10.74 16.52
C GLU A 242 -3.01 -11.35 15.24
N SER A 243 -3.85 -11.72 14.27
CA SER A 243 -3.46 -12.30 12.98
C SER A 243 -3.40 -11.27 11.82
N CYS A 244 -3.01 -10.03 12.11
CA CYS A 244 -2.98 -8.98 11.08
C CYS A 244 -1.90 -9.24 10.03
N SER A 245 -2.30 -9.30 8.74
CA SER A 245 -1.37 -9.48 7.61
C SER A 245 -0.40 -8.32 7.37
N PHE A 246 -0.61 -7.19 8.06
CA PHE A 246 0.26 -6.01 8.02
C PHE A 246 1.15 -5.89 9.25
N ALA A 247 1.13 -6.89 10.14
CA ALA A 247 2.07 -6.99 11.24
C ALA A 247 3.41 -7.57 10.76
N CYS A 248 4.49 -7.14 11.41
CA CYS A 248 5.78 -7.79 11.27
C CYS A 248 5.71 -9.21 11.87
N PRO A 249 6.14 -10.25 11.14
CA PRO A 249 6.16 -11.60 11.70
C PRO A 249 7.18 -11.76 12.84
N ILE A 250 8.18 -10.88 12.91
CA ILE A 250 9.29 -10.94 13.88
C ILE A 250 8.95 -10.13 15.14
N CYS A 251 8.92 -8.80 15.07
CA CYS A 251 8.68 -7.94 16.24
C CYS A 251 7.21 -7.59 16.49
N ARG A 252 6.26 -8.21 15.76
CA ARG A 252 4.79 -8.10 15.94
C ARG A 252 4.18 -6.69 15.84
N VAL A 253 4.97 -5.65 15.62
CA VAL A 253 4.48 -4.28 15.34
C VAL A 253 3.61 -4.28 14.08
N CYS A 254 2.53 -3.50 14.09
CA CYS A 254 1.59 -3.42 12.98
C CYS A 254 1.47 -2.01 12.40
N ALA A 255 1.45 -1.91 11.07
CA ALA A 255 1.30 -0.66 10.34
C ALA A 255 0.02 0.12 10.69
N HIS A 256 -1.02 -0.54 11.19
CA HIS A 256 -2.28 0.12 11.57
C HIS A 256 -2.13 1.01 12.80
N ASN A 257 -1.24 0.65 13.73
CA ASN A 257 -1.15 1.30 15.04
C ASN A 257 0.06 2.22 15.15
N THR A 258 0.81 2.41 14.05
CA THR A 258 2.06 3.15 14.05
C THR A 258 2.16 4.09 12.86
N THR A 259 2.69 5.28 13.09
CA THR A 259 3.06 6.20 12.00
C THR A 259 4.48 6.71 12.22
N CYS A 260 5.12 7.15 11.15
CA CYS A 260 6.45 7.75 11.19
C CYS A 260 6.54 8.90 10.18
N SER A 261 7.17 10.01 10.58
CA SER A 261 7.39 11.17 9.71
C SER A 261 8.45 10.97 8.61
N CYS A 262 8.97 9.75 8.44
CA CYS A 262 9.92 9.48 7.36
C CYS A 262 9.19 9.25 6.03
N PRO A 263 9.82 9.60 4.88
CA PRO A 263 9.19 9.44 3.57
C PRO A 263 8.71 8.02 3.25
N ASP A 264 9.37 6.97 3.77
CA ASP A 264 8.94 5.58 3.52
C ASP A 264 7.54 5.30 4.10
N ASN A 265 7.26 5.75 5.33
CA ASN A 265 5.95 5.55 5.96
C ASN A 265 4.92 6.58 5.47
N GLU A 266 5.26 7.86 5.37
CA GLU A 266 4.30 8.90 4.95
C GLU A 266 3.73 8.65 3.54
N LEU A 267 4.55 8.12 2.64
CA LEU A 267 4.16 7.86 1.26
C LEU A 267 3.47 6.50 1.07
N ARG A 268 3.77 5.49 1.91
CA ARG A 268 3.34 4.10 1.67
C ARG A 268 2.47 3.51 2.77
N ARG A 269 2.32 4.17 3.92
CA ARG A 269 1.72 3.64 5.15
C ARG A 269 2.17 2.20 5.47
N ASN A 270 3.48 1.97 5.39
CA ASN A 270 4.10 0.67 5.67
C ASN A 270 4.92 0.71 6.99
N LEU A 271 5.41 -0.44 7.45
CA LEU A 271 6.36 -0.47 8.57
C LEU A 271 7.75 -0.06 8.07
N CYS A 272 8.18 1.17 8.34
CA CYS A 272 9.52 1.64 7.98
C CYS A 272 10.59 1.13 8.96
N LYS A 273 11.88 1.24 8.58
CA LYS A 273 12.99 0.85 9.46
C LYS A 273 13.00 1.59 10.82
N HIS A 274 12.52 2.84 10.86
CA HIS A 274 12.46 3.62 12.09
C HIS A 274 11.38 3.10 13.05
N ILE A 275 10.23 2.68 12.54
CA ILE A 275 9.19 2.01 13.34
C ILE A 275 9.77 0.72 13.91
N HIS A 276 10.45 -0.09 13.10
CA HIS A 276 11.09 -1.31 13.60
C HIS A 276 12.12 -1.03 14.70
N ALA A 277 13.02 -0.06 14.49
CA ALA A 277 14.05 0.30 15.48
C ALA A 277 13.44 0.65 16.85
N VAL A 278 12.36 1.44 16.88
CA VAL A 278 11.67 1.80 18.13
C VAL A 278 11.14 0.56 18.86
N PHE A 279 10.46 -0.33 18.15
CA PHE A 279 9.82 -1.49 18.79
C PHE A 279 10.82 -2.60 19.16
N ILE A 280 11.90 -2.75 18.41
CA ILE A 280 13.01 -3.65 18.77
C ILE A 280 13.66 -3.18 20.09
N ASN A 281 13.97 -1.88 20.21
CA ASN A 281 14.56 -1.33 21.44
C ASN A 281 13.63 -1.48 22.65
N LYS A 282 12.30 -1.40 22.45
CA LYS A 282 11.34 -1.68 23.53
C LYS A 282 11.43 -3.13 24.03
N MET A 283 11.51 -4.10 23.13
CA MET A 283 11.58 -5.52 23.49
C MET A 283 12.86 -5.81 24.27
N ASN A 284 14.00 -5.27 23.81
CA ASN A 284 15.28 -5.45 24.51
C ASN A 284 15.26 -4.82 25.92
N ASN A 285 14.66 -3.64 26.09
CA ASN A 285 14.56 -3.01 27.41
C ASN A 285 13.55 -3.68 28.35
N THR A 286 12.69 -4.58 27.87
CA THR A 286 11.77 -5.37 28.72
C THR A 286 12.40 -6.68 29.18
N ASP A 287 13.34 -7.24 28.42
CA ASP A 287 14.07 -8.46 28.79
C ASP A 287 15.20 -8.22 29.81
N GLU A 288 15.78 -7.01 29.88
CA GLU A 288 16.82 -6.68 30.89
C GLU A 288 16.25 -6.43 32.31
N GLY A 289 14.93 -6.47 32.49
CA GLY A 289 14.24 -6.17 33.75
C GLY A 289 13.86 -7.38 34.63
N GLN A 290 14.15 -8.62 34.20
CA GLN A 290 13.88 -9.82 35.01
C GLN A 290 15.18 -10.34 35.64
N GLN A 291 15.51 -9.86 36.84
CA GLN A 291 16.41 -10.59 37.74
C GLN A 291 15.70 -11.87 38.23
N PRO A 292 16.38 -13.02 38.29
CA PRO A 292 15.80 -14.21 38.90
C PRO A 292 15.68 -13.97 40.40
N VAL A 293 14.46 -14.10 40.92
CA VAL A 293 14.22 -14.19 42.36
C VAL A 293 14.76 -15.57 42.77
N GLU A 294 15.84 -15.58 43.55
CA GLU A 294 16.27 -16.77 44.27
C GLU A 294 15.16 -17.13 45.27
N GLU A 295 14.39 -18.18 44.97
CA GLU A 295 13.49 -18.78 45.95
C GLU A 295 14.27 -19.79 46.80
N ASP A 296 14.25 -19.51 48.10
CA ASP A 296 14.85 -20.29 49.16
C ASP A 296 14.49 -21.78 49.09
N MET A 297 15.53 -22.58 49.24
CA MET A 297 15.51 -24.02 49.33
C MET A 297 14.93 -24.47 50.68
N GLN A 298 13.65 -24.81 50.74
CA GLN A 298 13.07 -25.64 51.81
C GLN A 298 12.38 -26.86 51.21
N GLY A 299 12.92 -28.03 51.58
CA GLY A 299 12.59 -29.31 50.98
C GLY A 299 11.24 -29.89 51.39
N CYS A 300 10.68 -30.67 50.47
CA CYS A 300 9.93 -31.88 50.79
C CYS A 300 10.05 -32.86 49.61
N GLN A 301 10.24 -34.14 49.94
CA GLN A 301 10.48 -35.26 49.04
C GLN A 301 9.28 -35.55 48.12
N PRO A 302 9.50 -36.20 46.95
CA PRO A 302 8.43 -36.59 46.05
C PRO A 302 7.88 -37.98 46.37
N ASP A 303 6.57 -38.07 46.55
CA ASP A 303 5.82 -39.33 46.40
C ASP A 303 5.36 -39.47 44.93
N LEU A 304 5.89 -40.49 44.25
CA LEU A 304 5.36 -40.99 42.98
C LEU A 304 4.06 -41.76 43.22
N PRO A 305 3.15 -41.73 42.25
CA PRO A 305 2.70 -43.00 41.70
C PRO A 305 2.79 -43.09 40.18
N THR A 306 3.38 -44.19 39.78
CA THR A 306 3.49 -44.82 38.47
C THR A 306 2.12 -45.00 37.80
N SER A 307 1.97 -44.59 36.53
CA SER A 307 1.07 -45.30 35.62
C SER A 307 1.68 -45.38 34.22
N GLN A 308 1.78 -46.61 33.75
CA GLN A 308 2.31 -47.03 32.46
C GLN A 308 1.23 -46.85 31.40
N ALA A 309 1.57 -46.28 30.24
CA ALA A 309 0.81 -46.41 29.02
C ALA A 309 1.74 -46.89 27.90
N THR A 310 1.42 -48.06 27.37
CA THR A 310 2.09 -48.77 26.28
C THR A 310 1.92 -48.08 24.93
N PRO A 311 2.88 -48.19 23.99
CA PRO A 311 2.73 -47.67 22.64
C PRO A 311 1.99 -48.66 21.74
N ALA A 312 0.87 -48.24 21.14
CA ALA A 312 0.18 -49.01 20.11
C ALA A 312 0.88 -48.85 18.75
N ALA A 313 1.22 -49.98 18.15
CA ALA A 313 1.87 -50.10 16.84
C ALA A 313 0.94 -49.72 15.68
N ALA A 314 1.49 -49.05 14.66
CA ALA A 314 0.80 -48.74 13.41
C ALA A 314 0.74 -49.96 12.47
N PRO A 315 -0.38 -50.19 11.75
CA PRO A 315 -0.48 -51.27 10.78
C PRO A 315 0.18 -50.90 9.43
N PRO A 316 0.71 -51.89 8.67
CA PRO A 316 1.40 -51.63 7.41
C PRO A 316 0.42 -51.39 6.24
N LEU A 317 0.83 -50.52 5.31
CA LEU A 317 0.14 -50.22 4.06
C LEU A 317 0.24 -51.38 3.06
N PRO A 318 -0.82 -51.68 2.27
CA PRO A 318 -0.80 -52.75 1.28
C PRO A 318 -0.02 -52.38 0.02
N LYS A 319 0.69 -53.39 -0.52
CA LYS A 319 1.46 -53.35 -1.78
C LYS A 319 0.55 -53.13 -2.98
N VAL A 320 0.88 -52.16 -3.83
CA VAL A 320 0.31 -52.01 -5.17
C VAL A 320 1.07 -52.91 -6.13
N THR A 321 0.40 -53.94 -6.65
CA THR A 321 0.88 -54.77 -7.76
C THR A 321 0.68 -54.03 -9.08
N SER A 322 1.77 -53.83 -9.80
CA SER A 322 1.81 -53.45 -11.20
C SER A 322 1.34 -54.61 -12.09
N GLN A 323 0.34 -54.40 -12.93
CA GLN A 323 0.11 -55.21 -14.12
C GLN A 323 0.02 -54.31 -15.35
N THR A 324 0.98 -54.56 -16.25
CA THR A 324 1.08 -54.14 -17.64
C THR A 324 0.48 -55.22 -18.55
N GLY A 325 -0.17 -54.83 -19.65
CA GLY A 325 -0.54 -55.69 -20.78
C GLY A 325 -1.82 -55.19 -21.45
N HIS A 326 -1.73 -54.49 -22.59
CA HIS A 326 -1.88 -55.03 -23.96
C HIS A 326 -3.24 -55.68 -24.21
N GLU A 327 -4.16 -54.97 -24.88
CA GLU A 327 -4.37 -54.91 -26.34
C GLU A 327 -5.12 -53.62 -26.72
#